data_AF-A0A8S1J0I8-F1
#
_entry.id   AF-A0A8S1J0I8-F1
#
_cell.length_a   1.000
_cell.length_b   1.000
_cell.length_c   1.000
_cell.angle_alpha   90.00
_cell.angle_beta   90.00
_cell.angle_gamma   90.00
#
_symmetry.space_group_name_H-M   'P 1'
#
loop_
_entity.id
_entity.type
_entity.pdbx_description
1 polymer ?
#
loop_
_entity_poly.entity_id
_entity_poly.type
_entity_poly.pdbx_seq_one_letter_code
_entity_poly.pdbx_strand_id
1 'polypeptide(L)'
;MVHRKSTKLLHDTLVWRREIKIESMKAEDCMKYIDKGLFYIYGWDDSHKPIIVARKRQEPMNPDEVDPYFKFIMFSLEQVQKSMPEQAHQWVQLLDLNGYSKKNAPPVKMGIAVINAFANHFPERLAHCYVIDAPTIFWVLYTAVWPFVDPVTRAKVHFVYTKDYKETGERKDGNEDSTRFSKYYKAWATQFDKARYMKILEELG
;
A
#
# COMPACT_ATOMS: atom_id res chain seq x y z
N MET A 1 12.41 -21.19 21.56
CA MET A 1 12.82 -19.80 21.23
C MET A 1 11.82 -19.08 20.33
N VAL A 2 11.22 -19.75 19.34
CA VAL A 2 10.21 -19.17 18.40
C VAL A 2 8.94 -18.65 19.11
N HIS A 3 8.36 -19.42 20.05
CA HIS A 3 7.14 -19.01 20.77
C HIS A 3 7.25 -17.65 21.49
N ARG A 4 8.40 -17.35 22.11
CA ARG A 4 8.60 -16.09 22.85
C ARG A 4 8.63 -14.86 21.93
N LYS A 5 9.13 -15.02 20.70
CA LYS A 5 9.18 -13.95 19.70
C LYS A 5 7.79 -13.65 19.15
N SER A 6 7.02 -14.68 18.80
CA SER A 6 5.65 -14.52 18.29
C SER A 6 4.72 -13.92 19.34
N THR A 7 4.80 -14.36 20.61
CA THR A 7 4.01 -13.77 21.70
C THR A 7 4.34 -12.30 21.91
N LYS A 8 5.62 -11.92 21.84
CA LYS A 8 6.03 -10.52 21.96
C LYS A 8 5.48 -9.66 20.82
N LEU A 9 5.60 -10.11 19.57
CA LEU A 9 5.08 -9.37 18.41
C LEU A 9 3.56 -9.19 18.49
N LEU A 10 2.83 -10.23 18.93
CA LEU A 10 1.40 -10.14 19.14
C LEU A 10 1.06 -9.12 20.24
N HIS A 11 1.73 -9.20 21.39
CA HIS A 11 1.53 -8.25 22.49
C HIS A 11 1.80 -6.81 22.04
N ASP A 12 2.95 -6.56 21.41
CA ASP A 12 3.35 -5.23 20.95
C ASP A 12 2.37 -4.68 19.91
N THR A 13 1.84 -5.56 19.04
CA THR A 13 0.78 -5.19 18.08
C THR A 13 -0.51 -4.82 18.79
N LEU A 14 -0.95 -5.57 19.80
CA LEU A 14 -2.16 -5.24 20.57
C LEU A 14 -2.02 -3.90 21.32
N VAL A 15 -0.85 -3.60 21.89
CA VAL A 15 -0.57 -2.31 22.51
C VAL A 15 -0.63 -1.19 21.48
N TRP A 16 0.10 -1.34 20.37
CA TRP A 16 0.15 -0.34 19.29
C TRP A 16 -1.24 -0.03 18.72
N ARG A 17 -2.07 -1.05 18.47
CA ARG A 17 -3.47 -0.88 18.01
C ARG A 17 -4.29 0.01 18.93
N ARG A 18 -4.13 -0.15 20.25
CA ARG A 18 -4.81 0.70 21.26
C ARG A 18 -4.29 2.13 21.23
N GLU A 19 -2.97 2.32 21.10
CA GLU A 19 -2.35 3.65 21.04
C GLU A 19 -2.84 4.46 19.83
N ILE A 20 -2.89 3.83 18.64
CA ILE A 20 -3.36 4.52 17.43
C ILE A 20 -4.90 4.63 17.36
N LYS A 21 -5.61 3.92 18.24
CA LYS A 21 -7.09 3.86 18.34
C LYS A 21 -7.75 3.34 17.06
N ILE A 22 -7.12 2.36 16.40
CA ILE A 22 -7.54 1.90 15.08
C ILE A 22 -8.92 1.24 15.09
N GLU A 23 -9.27 0.57 16.18
CA GLU A 23 -10.56 -0.15 16.32
C GLU A 23 -11.76 0.80 16.37
N SER A 24 -11.56 2.06 16.77
CA SER A 24 -12.61 3.06 16.78
C SER A 24 -12.77 3.82 15.46
N MET A 25 -11.85 3.63 14.52
CA MET A 25 -11.88 4.34 13.24
C MET A 25 -12.92 3.76 12.31
N LYS A 26 -13.62 4.65 11.60
CA LYS A 26 -14.59 4.30 10.57
C LYS A 26 -14.20 4.92 9.23
N ALA A 27 -14.87 4.47 8.16
CA ALA A 27 -14.66 5.02 6.83
C ALA A 27 -14.94 6.53 6.79
N GLU A 28 -15.94 6.99 7.56
CA GLU A 28 -16.34 8.40 7.67
C GLU A 28 -15.19 9.30 8.17
N ASP A 29 -14.36 8.80 9.09
CA ASP A 29 -13.18 9.52 9.60
C ASP A 29 -12.09 9.72 8.53
N CYS A 30 -12.15 8.92 7.47
CA CYS A 30 -11.14 8.84 6.42
C CYS A 30 -11.61 9.45 5.08
N MET A 31 -12.83 9.98 5.00
CA MET A 31 -13.44 10.41 3.73
C MET A 31 -12.59 11.41 2.95
N LYS A 32 -11.89 12.32 3.63
CA LYS A 32 -10.98 13.28 2.99
C LYS A 32 -9.87 12.63 2.13
N TYR A 33 -9.49 11.39 2.44
CA TYR A 33 -8.48 10.63 1.71
C TYR A 33 -9.10 9.61 0.77
N ILE A 34 -10.22 9.00 1.19
CA ILE A 34 -11.01 8.07 0.36
C ILE A 34 -11.53 8.79 -0.89
N ASP A 35 -12.08 10.00 -0.74
CA ASP A 35 -12.61 10.81 -1.85
C ASP A 35 -11.55 11.11 -2.91
N LYS A 36 -10.28 11.16 -2.50
CA LYS A 36 -9.13 11.40 -3.37
C LYS A 36 -8.54 10.12 -3.96
N GLY A 37 -9.04 8.94 -3.59
CA GLY A 37 -8.55 7.64 -4.09
C GLY A 37 -7.09 7.37 -3.75
N LEU A 38 -6.62 7.81 -2.56
CA LEU A 38 -5.21 7.74 -2.20
C LEU A 38 -4.73 6.34 -1.80
N PHE A 39 -5.62 5.53 -1.26
CA PHE A 39 -5.34 4.14 -0.88
C PHE A 39 -6.66 3.37 -0.86
N TYR A 40 -6.78 2.31 -1.65
CA TYR A 40 -8.02 1.54 -1.75
C TYR A 40 -7.79 0.11 -2.25
N ILE A 41 -8.76 -0.76 -1.95
CA ILE A 41 -8.85 -2.11 -2.51
C ILE A 41 -9.49 -1.99 -3.90
N TYR A 42 -8.74 -2.37 -4.94
CA TYR A 42 -9.28 -2.44 -6.30
C TYR A 42 -10.13 -3.70 -6.51
N GLY A 43 -9.73 -4.82 -5.90
CA GLY A 43 -10.34 -6.14 -6.08
C GLY A 43 -9.38 -7.23 -5.63
N TRP A 44 -9.51 -8.43 -6.20
CA TRP A 44 -8.66 -9.57 -5.89
C TRP A 44 -8.07 -10.15 -7.16
N ASP A 45 -6.87 -10.74 -7.07
CA ASP A 45 -6.28 -11.51 -8.14
C ASP A 45 -6.85 -12.95 -8.21
N ASP A 46 -6.45 -13.72 -9.22
CA ASP A 46 -6.92 -15.11 -9.40
C ASP A 46 -6.51 -16.06 -8.26
N SER A 47 -5.59 -15.63 -7.38
CA SER A 47 -5.20 -16.35 -6.17
C SER A 47 -5.88 -15.79 -4.91
N HIS A 48 -6.94 -14.99 -5.10
CA HIS A 48 -7.71 -14.30 -4.08
C HIS A 48 -6.87 -13.35 -3.19
N LYS A 49 -5.73 -12.87 -3.68
CA LYS A 49 -4.96 -11.84 -2.99
C LYS A 49 -5.59 -10.49 -3.27
N PRO A 50 -5.91 -9.67 -2.25
CA PRO A 50 -6.36 -8.31 -2.47
C PRO A 50 -5.33 -7.51 -3.27
N ILE A 51 -5.79 -6.75 -4.26
CA ILE A 51 -5.02 -5.80 -5.04
C ILE A 51 -5.30 -4.42 -4.46
N ILE A 52 -4.26 -3.81 -3.89
CA ILE A 52 -4.29 -2.48 -3.30
C ILE A 52 -3.72 -1.48 -4.29
N VAL A 53 -4.39 -0.35 -4.47
CA VAL A 53 -3.85 0.79 -5.20
C VAL A 53 -3.59 1.93 -4.20
N ALA A 54 -2.34 2.35 -4.11
CA ALA A 54 -1.94 3.56 -3.41
C ALA A 54 -1.49 4.59 -4.44
N ARG A 55 -2.16 5.73 -4.50
CA ARG A 55 -1.82 6.83 -5.39
C ARG A 55 -1.16 7.94 -4.60
N LYS A 56 -0.04 8.44 -5.10
CA LYS A 56 0.66 9.56 -4.48
C LYS A 56 -0.25 10.80 -4.41
N ARG A 57 -0.12 11.58 -3.34
CA ARG A 57 -0.87 12.84 -3.14
C ARG A 57 -0.50 13.90 -4.19
N GLN A 58 -1.49 14.59 -4.73
CA GLN A 58 -1.22 15.72 -5.65
C GLN A 58 -0.79 16.98 -4.89
N GLU A 59 -1.45 17.23 -3.76
CA GLU A 59 -1.21 18.39 -2.90
C GLU A 59 -0.05 18.16 -1.90
N PRO A 60 0.60 19.24 -1.46
CA PRO A 60 1.46 19.21 -0.27
C PRO A 60 0.74 18.61 0.94
N MET A 61 1.52 18.09 1.88
CA MET A 61 1.02 17.59 3.15
C MET A 61 1.29 18.62 4.23
N ASN A 62 0.24 19.12 4.87
CA ASN A 62 0.41 20.00 6.02
C ASN A 62 0.87 19.18 7.24
N PRO A 63 1.64 19.76 8.18
CA PRO A 63 2.15 19.03 9.34
C PRO A 63 1.06 18.35 10.19
N ASP A 64 -0.12 18.95 10.31
CA ASP A 64 -1.30 18.43 11.02
C ASP A 64 -1.98 17.26 10.32
N GLU A 65 -1.69 17.04 9.03
CA GLU A 65 -2.22 15.90 8.27
C GLU A 65 -1.38 14.63 8.38
N VAL A 66 -0.15 14.71 8.90
CA VAL A 66 0.78 13.57 8.92
C VAL A 66 0.20 12.39 9.71
N ASP A 67 -0.27 12.64 10.94
CA ASP A 67 -0.81 11.59 11.80
C ASP A 67 -2.18 11.07 11.30
N PRO A 68 -3.15 11.92 10.91
CA PRO A 68 -4.39 11.45 10.31
C PRO A 68 -4.16 10.64 9.02
N TYR A 69 -3.21 11.02 8.18
CA TYR A 69 -2.92 10.29 6.95
C TYR A 69 -2.22 8.95 7.24
N PHE A 70 -1.31 8.90 8.22
CA PHE A 70 -0.76 7.64 8.70
C PHE A 70 -1.86 6.69 9.20
N LYS A 71 -2.78 7.19 10.03
CA LYS A 71 -3.93 6.41 10.53
C LYS A 71 -4.84 5.92 9.41
N PHE A 72 -5.07 6.73 8.38
CA PHE A 72 -5.81 6.32 7.19
C PHE A 72 -5.15 5.13 6.47
N ILE A 73 -3.83 5.14 6.32
CA ILE A 73 -3.10 4.00 5.72
C ILE A 73 -3.30 2.76 6.60
N MET A 74 -3.15 2.89 7.92
CA MET A 74 -3.35 1.75 8.85
C MET A 74 -4.79 1.23 8.79
N PHE A 75 -5.78 2.12 8.76
CA PHE A 75 -7.20 1.76 8.65
C PHE A 75 -7.44 0.98 7.35
N SER A 76 -6.89 1.46 6.24
CA SER A 76 -7.04 0.81 4.94
C SER A 76 -6.39 -0.58 4.92
N LEU A 77 -5.25 -0.77 5.60
CA LEU A 77 -4.61 -2.08 5.74
C LEU A 77 -5.44 -3.04 6.61
N GLU A 78 -6.13 -2.56 7.65
CA GLU A 78 -7.08 -3.39 8.40
C GLU A 78 -8.22 -3.89 7.49
N GLN A 79 -8.76 -3.01 6.65
CA GLN A 79 -9.82 -3.42 5.71
C GLN A 79 -9.29 -4.43 4.68
N VAL A 80 -8.05 -4.26 4.22
CA VAL A 80 -7.39 -5.26 3.37
C VAL A 80 -7.27 -6.61 4.07
N GLN A 81 -6.91 -6.64 5.36
CA GLN A 81 -6.83 -7.90 6.10
C GLN A 81 -8.20 -8.55 6.29
N LYS A 82 -9.25 -7.76 6.56
CA LYS A 82 -10.62 -8.26 6.64
C LYS A 82 -11.11 -8.82 5.31
N SER A 83 -10.64 -8.28 4.19
CA SER A 83 -11.05 -8.68 2.84
C SER A 83 -10.37 -9.94 2.33
N MET A 84 -9.42 -10.49 3.08
CA MET A 84 -8.74 -11.72 2.73
C MET A 84 -9.58 -12.95 3.10
N PRO A 85 -9.82 -13.88 2.17
CA PRO A 85 -10.35 -15.20 2.54
C PRO A 85 -9.32 -15.97 3.37
N GLU A 86 -9.77 -17.00 4.09
CA GLU A 86 -8.94 -17.79 4.99
C GLU A 86 -7.67 -18.36 4.33
N GLN A 87 -7.71 -18.62 3.02
CA GLN A 87 -6.58 -19.18 2.26
C GLN A 87 -5.60 -18.11 1.72
N ALA A 88 -5.98 -16.83 1.76
CA ALA A 88 -5.13 -15.72 1.31
C ALA A 88 -4.58 -14.97 2.52
N HIS A 89 -3.26 -14.88 2.62
CA HIS A 89 -2.60 -14.14 3.71
C HIS A 89 -1.77 -12.96 3.21
N GLN A 90 -1.78 -12.72 1.90
CA GLN A 90 -0.95 -11.71 1.27
C GLN A 90 -1.73 -10.85 0.30
N TRP A 91 -1.29 -9.61 0.12
CA TRP A 91 -1.83 -8.66 -0.85
C TRP A 91 -0.79 -8.26 -1.90
N VAL A 92 -1.26 -7.73 -3.02
CA VAL A 92 -0.45 -7.06 -4.04
C VAL A 92 -0.63 -5.55 -3.88
N GLN A 93 0.48 -4.81 -3.80
CA GLN A 93 0.46 -3.35 -3.70
C GLN A 93 0.87 -2.73 -5.04
N LEU A 94 0.05 -1.82 -5.56
CA LEU A 94 0.39 -0.93 -6.65
C LEU A 94 0.64 0.45 -6.03
N LEU A 95 1.88 0.94 -6.10
CA LEU A 95 2.28 2.26 -5.60
C LEU A 95 2.53 3.17 -6.79
N ASP A 96 1.52 3.98 -7.12
CA ASP A 96 1.55 4.91 -8.23
C ASP A 96 2.21 6.23 -7.81
N LEU A 97 3.41 6.48 -8.34
CA LEU A 97 4.21 7.68 -8.09
C LEU A 97 4.12 8.70 -9.24
N ASN A 98 3.21 8.53 -10.20
CA ASN A 98 3.04 9.49 -11.28
C ASN A 98 2.73 10.89 -10.72
N GLY A 99 3.55 11.88 -11.07
CA GLY A 99 3.47 13.25 -10.55
C GLY A 99 4.09 13.47 -9.17
N TYR A 100 4.83 12.50 -8.63
CA TYR A 100 5.60 12.67 -7.39
C TYR A 100 6.70 13.74 -7.58
N SER A 101 6.81 14.63 -6.61
CA SER A 101 7.70 15.77 -6.64
C SER A 101 8.11 16.18 -5.23
N LYS A 102 9.10 17.07 -5.12
CA LYS A 102 9.47 17.65 -3.82
C LYS A 102 8.31 18.34 -3.10
N LYS A 103 7.32 18.88 -3.83
CA LYS A 103 6.18 19.62 -3.25
C LYS A 103 5.18 18.72 -2.55
N ASN A 104 5.06 17.46 -2.96
CA ASN A 104 4.08 16.50 -2.45
C ASN A 104 4.72 15.25 -1.82
N ALA A 105 6.05 15.22 -1.72
CA ALA A 105 6.78 14.20 -1.01
C ALA A 105 6.36 14.21 0.48
N PRO A 106 6.02 13.05 1.07
CA PRO A 106 5.72 12.98 2.49
C PRO A 106 6.99 13.25 3.31
N PRO A 107 6.85 13.73 4.55
CA PRO A 107 7.98 13.80 5.47
C PRO A 107 8.65 12.44 5.62
N VAL A 108 9.98 12.38 5.60
CA VAL A 108 10.75 11.11 5.72
C VAL A 108 10.35 10.33 6.98
N LYS A 109 10.10 11.04 8.10
CA LYS A 109 9.61 10.44 9.35
C LYS A 109 8.33 9.62 9.17
N MET A 110 7.43 10.07 8.29
CA MET A 110 6.19 9.36 8.01
C MET A 110 6.46 8.08 7.21
N GLY A 111 7.35 8.14 6.20
CA GLY A 111 7.76 6.96 5.45
C GLY A 111 8.39 5.88 6.34
N ILE A 112 9.26 6.30 7.27
CA ILE A 112 9.86 5.40 8.27
C ILE A 112 8.77 4.81 9.18
N ALA A 113 7.82 5.61 9.66
CA ALA A 113 6.72 5.14 10.49
C ALA A 113 5.85 4.09 9.76
N VAL A 114 5.55 4.30 8.48
CA VAL A 114 4.82 3.33 7.66
C VAL A 114 5.61 2.03 7.52
N ILE A 115 6.90 2.08 7.14
CA ILE A 115 7.71 0.87 7.00
C ILE A 115 7.83 0.10 8.34
N ASN A 116 8.01 0.82 9.45
CA ASN A 116 8.03 0.21 10.78
C ASN A 116 6.69 -0.46 11.13
N ALA A 117 5.56 0.15 10.76
CA ALA A 117 4.26 -0.45 10.99
C ALA A 117 4.09 -1.74 10.18
N PHE A 118 4.48 -1.74 8.90
CA PHE A 118 4.47 -2.93 8.05
C PHE A 118 5.34 -4.05 8.66
N ALA A 119 6.57 -3.73 9.07
CA ALA A 119 7.52 -4.72 9.59
C ALA A 119 7.08 -5.32 10.94
N ASN A 120 6.52 -4.51 11.83
CA ASN A 120 6.22 -4.94 13.21
C ASN A 120 4.79 -5.44 13.41
N HIS A 121 3.83 -4.95 12.62
CA HIS A 121 2.39 -5.20 12.84
C HIS A 121 1.70 -5.91 11.67
N PHE A 122 2.31 -5.89 10.48
CA PHE A 122 1.82 -6.60 9.30
C PHE A 122 2.88 -7.54 8.68
N PRO A 123 3.55 -8.39 9.47
CA PRO A 123 4.63 -9.22 8.97
C PRO A 123 4.15 -10.21 7.90
N GLU A 124 5.00 -10.43 6.88
CA GLU A 124 4.82 -11.42 5.81
C GLU A 124 3.59 -11.26 4.92
N ARG A 125 2.86 -10.14 5.03
CA ARG A 125 1.62 -9.88 4.28
C ARG A 125 1.80 -9.36 2.85
N LEU A 126 2.99 -8.89 2.47
CA LEU A 126 3.22 -8.42 1.10
C LEU A 126 3.52 -9.63 0.18
N ALA A 127 2.76 -9.78 -0.92
CA ALA A 127 3.12 -10.69 -2.01
C ALA A 127 4.09 -10.00 -2.98
N HIS A 128 3.64 -8.88 -3.57
CA HIS A 128 4.41 -8.04 -4.49
C HIS A 128 4.06 -6.57 -4.28
N CYS A 129 5.04 -5.68 -4.41
CA CYS A 129 4.83 -4.24 -4.50
C CYS A 129 5.37 -3.76 -5.84
N TYR A 130 4.53 -3.14 -6.66
CA TYR A 130 4.92 -2.50 -7.91
C TYR A 130 5.00 -0.99 -7.68
N VAL A 131 6.20 -0.44 -7.73
CA VAL A 131 6.45 0.99 -7.66
C VAL A 131 6.43 1.54 -9.09
N ILE A 132 5.37 2.28 -9.41
CA ILE A 132 5.02 2.68 -10.77
C ILE A 132 5.45 4.13 -10.98
N ASP A 133 6.21 4.38 -12.04
CA ASP A 133 6.68 5.71 -12.46
C ASP A 133 7.43 6.49 -11.37
N ALA A 134 8.32 5.81 -10.63
CA ALA A 134 9.16 6.45 -9.60
C ALA A 134 10.08 7.53 -10.22
N PRO A 135 9.92 8.82 -9.88
CA PRO A 135 10.81 9.87 -10.35
C PRO A 135 12.12 9.89 -9.55
N THR A 136 13.18 10.52 -10.08
CA THR A 136 14.50 10.54 -9.44
C THR A 136 14.48 11.04 -7.98
N ILE A 137 13.63 12.03 -7.68
CA ILE A 137 13.51 12.57 -6.31
C ILE A 137 12.97 11.55 -5.29
N PHE A 138 12.26 10.50 -5.73
CA PHE A 138 11.79 9.42 -4.85
C PHE A 138 12.96 8.69 -4.18
N TRP A 139 14.13 8.62 -4.81
CA TRP A 139 15.31 7.94 -4.28
C TRP A 139 15.80 8.49 -2.94
N VAL A 140 15.52 9.77 -2.64
CA VAL A 140 15.81 10.36 -1.32
C VAL A 140 15.00 9.66 -0.23
N LEU A 141 13.68 9.52 -0.43
CA LEU A 141 12.81 8.82 0.51
C LEU A 141 13.17 7.33 0.55
N TYR A 142 13.34 6.71 -0.61
CA TYR A 142 13.69 5.29 -0.72
C TYR A 142 14.96 4.97 0.07
N THR A 143 16.04 5.71 -0.12
CA THR A 143 17.33 5.47 0.57
C THR A 143 17.20 5.63 2.09
N ALA A 144 16.35 6.54 2.56
CA ALA A 144 16.11 6.75 3.98
C ALA A 144 15.31 5.60 4.62
N VAL A 145 14.35 5.02 3.89
CA VAL A 145 13.48 3.95 4.43
C VAL A 145 14.02 2.54 4.19
N TRP A 146 14.80 2.34 3.14
CA TRP A 146 15.28 1.01 2.71
C TRP A 146 16.08 0.23 3.76
N PRO A 147 16.90 0.85 4.63
CA PRO A 147 17.60 0.15 5.70
C PRO A 147 16.67 -0.60 6.68
N PHE A 148 15.42 -0.15 6.81
CA PHE A 148 14.42 -0.75 7.71
C PHE A 148 13.59 -1.87 7.07
N VAL A 149 13.77 -2.13 5.77
CA VAL A 149 13.05 -3.18 5.04
C VAL A 149 13.89 -4.45 5.03
N ASP A 150 13.34 -5.59 5.45
CA ASP A 150 14.05 -6.87 5.46
C ASP A 150 14.30 -7.42 4.03
N PRO A 151 15.35 -8.25 3.83
CA PRO A 151 15.71 -8.74 2.49
C PRO A 151 14.59 -9.48 1.73
N VAL A 152 13.71 -10.20 2.43
CA VAL A 152 12.60 -10.94 1.79
C VAL A 152 11.56 -9.95 1.27
N THR A 153 11.24 -8.91 2.03
CA THR A 153 10.36 -7.83 1.57
C THR A 153 10.99 -7.06 0.41
N ARG A 154 12.31 -6.79 0.46
CA ARG A 154 13.02 -6.11 -0.64
C ARG A 154 12.89 -6.84 -1.98
N ALA A 155 13.01 -8.17 -1.97
CA ALA A 155 12.88 -9.00 -3.18
C ALA A 155 11.47 -8.98 -3.81
N LYS A 156 10.47 -8.45 -3.09
CA LYS A 156 9.08 -8.32 -3.54
C LYS A 156 8.77 -6.95 -4.15
N VAL A 157 9.70 -5.99 -4.09
CA VAL A 157 9.54 -4.64 -4.63
C VAL A 157 10.05 -4.59 -6.07
N HIS A 158 9.19 -4.19 -6.99
CA HIS A 158 9.45 -4.13 -8.43
C HIS A 158 9.23 -2.72 -8.93
N PHE A 159 10.22 -2.12 -9.56
CA PHE A 159 10.08 -0.81 -10.21
C PHE A 159 9.61 -1.00 -11.64
N VAL A 160 8.55 -0.29 -12.04
CA VAL A 160 7.98 -0.35 -13.38
C VAL A 160 7.72 1.05 -13.92
N TYR A 161 7.89 1.23 -15.23
CA TYR A 161 7.65 2.50 -15.90
C TYR A 161 6.59 2.33 -16.98
N THR A 162 5.51 3.09 -16.88
CA THR A 162 4.32 2.94 -17.73
C THR A 162 4.62 3.23 -19.19
N LYS A 163 5.60 4.08 -19.47
CA LYS A 163 6.12 4.35 -20.82
C LYS A 163 6.61 3.09 -21.55
N ASP A 164 6.95 2.02 -20.83
CA ASP A 164 7.44 0.76 -21.39
C ASP A 164 6.29 -0.20 -21.73
N TYR A 165 5.04 0.19 -21.45
CA TYR A 165 3.83 -0.60 -21.69
C TYR A 165 2.96 0.08 -22.76
N LYS A 166 2.28 -0.74 -23.56
CA LYS A 166 1.17 -0.31 -24.41
C LYS A 166 -0.04 -0.01 -23.54
N GLU A 167 -1.03 0.67 -24.11
CA GLU A 167 -2.32 0.90 -23.43
C GLU A 167 -3.05 -0.41 -23.10
N THR A 168 -2.75 -1.49 -23.82
CA THR A 168 -3.26 -2.84 -23.53
C THR A 168 -2.63 -3.48 -22.28
N GLY A 169 -1.58 -2.89 -21.72
CA GLY A 169 -0.81 -3.43 -20.59
C GLY A 169 0.28 -4.43 -20.97
N GLU A 170 0.44 -4.73 -22.26
CA GLU A 170 1.58 -5.48 -22.80
C GLU A 170 2.85 -4.63 -22.79
N ARG A 171 4.00 -5.24 -22.48
CA ARG A 171 5.28 -4.55 -22.68
C ARG A 171 5.53 -4.28 -24.16
N LYS A 172 6.15 -3.13 -24.44
CA LYS A 172 6.52 -2.73 -25.80
C LYS A 172 7.63 -3.58 -26.42
N ASP A 173 8.50 -4.18 -25.61
CA ASP A 173 9.58 -5.06 -26.07
C ASP A 173 9.12 -6.49 -26.41
N GLY A 174 7.85 -6.81 -26.18
CA GLY A 174 7.24 -8.08 -26.60
C GLY A 174 7.70 -9.31 -25.80
N ASN A 175 8.47 -9.14 -24.72
CA ASN A 175 8.91 -10.26 -23.88
C ASN A 175 7.80 -10.65 -22.88
N GLU A 176 6.94 -11.58 -23.30
CA GLU A 176 5.82 -12.12 -22.50
C GLU A 176 6.26 -12.75 -21.17
N ASP A 177 7.45 -13.36 -21.13
CA ASP A 177 8.02 -14.00 -19.93
C ASP A 177 8.47 -12.99 -18.86
N SER A 178 8.48 -11.69 -19.16
CA SER A 178 9.18 -10.69 -18.34
C SER A 178 8.31 -9.69 -17.55
N THR A 179 6.98 -9.75 -17.56
CA THR A 179 6.18 -8.79 -16.75
C THR A 179 5.02 -9.32 -15.93
N ARG A 180 5.35 -9.68 -14.69
CA ARG A 180 4.37 -9.86 -13.61
C ARG A 180 3.43 -8.64 -13.41
N PHE A 181 3.86 -7.43 -13.79
CA PHE A 181 3.03 -6.22 -13.70
C PHE A 181 1.89 -6.17 -14.73
N SER A 182 2.03 -6.77 -15.92
CA SER A 182 1.00 -6.73 -16.96
C SER A 182 -0.35 -7.26 -16.48
N LYS A 183 -0.34 -8.30 -15.62
CA LYS A 183 -1.53 -8.82 -14.94
C LYS A 183 -2.28 -7.75 -14.12
N TYR A 184 -1.55 -6.80 -13.54
CA TYR A 184 -2.09 -5.76 -12.67
C TYR A 184 -2.25 -4.41 -13.38
N TYR A 185 -1.89 -4.31 -14.66
CA TYR A 185 -1.93 -3.06 -15.41
C TYR A 185 -3.34 -2.45 -15.44
N LYS A 186 -4.37 -3.27 -15.71
CA LYS A 186 -5.77 -2.83 -15.69
C LYS A 186 -6.18 -2.28 -14.32
N ALA A 187 -5.75 -2.92 -13.23
CA ALA A 187 -6.05 -2.47 -11.88
C ALA A 187 -5.44 -1.09 -11.59
N TRP A 188 -4.20 -0.86 -12.04
CA TRP A 188 -3.56 0.45 -11.96
C TRP A 188 -4.25 1.51 -12.85
N ALA A 189 -4.50 1.18 -14.12
CA ALA A 189 -5.01 2.10 -15.13
C ALA A 189 -6.48 2.50 -14.93
N THR A 190 -7.26 1.67 -14.23
CA THR A 190 -8.66 1.99 -13.94
C THR A 190 -8.75 3.22 -13.04
N GLN A 191 -9.66 4.15 -13.36
CA GLN A 191 -9.91 5.29 -12.49
C GLN A 191 -10.51 4.83 -11.16
N PHE A 192 -10.16 5.51 -10.07
CA PHE A 192 -10.75 5.24 -8.77
C PHE A 192 -12.27 5.42 -8.81
N ASP A 193 -13.01 4.37 -8.44
CA ASP A 193 -14.46 4.37 -8.30
C ASP A 193 -14.82 4.34 -6.81
N LYS A 194 -15.22 5.51 -6.29
CA LYS A 194 -15.60 5.67 -4.89
C LYS A 194 -16.79 4.79 -4.52
N ALA A 195 -17.83 4.73 -5.35
CA ALA A 195 -19.06 4.01 -5.03
C ALA A 195 -18.76 2.51 -4.88
N ARG A 196 -17.97 1.96 -5.81
CA ARG A 196 -17.50 0.58 -5.73
C ARG A 196 -16.66 0.33 -4.48
N TYR A 197 -15.73 1.23 -4.15
CA TYR A 197 -14.89 1.05 -2.96
C TYR A 197 -15.68 1.15 -1.66
N MET A 198 -16.62 2.09 -1.54
CA MET A 198 -17.50 2.18 -0.37
C MET A 198 -18.33 0.92 -0.18
N LYS A 199 -18.84 0.33 -1.26
CA LYS A 199 -19.54 -0.96 -1.19
C LYS A 199 -18.64 -2.08 -0.63
N ILE A 200 -17.36 -2.14 -1.05
CA ILE A 200 -16.40 -3.08 -0.48
C ILE A 200 -16.25 -2.84 1.03
N LEU A 201 -16.13 -1.58 1.46
CA LEU A 201 -16.00 -1.28 2.89
C LEU A 201 -17.23 -1.69 3.70
N GLU A 202 -18.44 -1.46 3.18
CA GLU A 202 -19.70 -1.87 3.80
C GLU A 202 -19.81 -3.40 3.95
N GLU A 203 -19.35 -4.16 2.95
CA GLU A 203 -19.34 -5.62 2.97
C GLU A 203 -18.36 -6.20 4.02
N LEU A 204 -17.38 -5.41 4.47
CA LEU A 204 -16.34 -5.84 5.42
C LEU A 204 -16.70 -5.60 6.90
N GLY A 205 -17.77 -4.85 7.19
CA GLY A 205 -18.23 -4.57 8.56
C GLY A 205 -17.48 -3.43 9.25
#